data_AF-A0A9K3JEH6-F1
#
_entry.id   AF-A0A9K3JEH6-F1
#
_cell.length_a   1.000
_cell.length_b   1.000
_cell.length_c   1.000
_cell.angle_alpha   90.00
_cell.angle_beta   90.00
_cell.angle_gamma   90.00
#
_symmetry.space_group_name_H-M   'P 1'
#
loop_
_entity.id
_entity.type
_entity.pdbx_description
1 polymer ?
#
loop_
_entity_poly.entity_id
_entity_poly.type
_entity_poly.pdbx_seq_one_letter_code
_entity_poly.pdbx_strand_id
1 'polypeptide(L)' 'MDLKWIFTSLIHHEMTYVFHWNDEGKTPAPLVDGIADYTVLKANYNPAGFNKPGSGDRWDQG' A
#
# COMPACT_ATOMS: atom_id res chain seq x y z
N MET A 1 -15.53 -0.30 9.29
CA MET A 1 -14.69 0.89 9.09
C MET A 1 -15.55 2.00 8.53
N ASP A 2 -15.32 3.24 8.94
CA ASP A 2 -16.02 4.41 8.40
C ASP A 2 -15.46 4.81 7.02
N LEU A 3 -16.29 5.47 6.19
CA LEU A 3 -15.92 5.97 4.86
C LEU A 3 -14.68 6.86 4.93
N LYS A 4 -14.61 7.78 5.90
CA LYS A 4 -13.44 8.66 6.06
C LYS A 4 -12.15 7.85 6.21
N TRP A 5 -12.23 6.74 6.92
CA TRP A 5 -11.08 5.91 7.22
C TRP A 5 -10.60 5.15 5.98
N ILE A 6 -11.53 4.54 5.23
CA ILE A 6 -11.23 3.85 3.95
C ILE A 6 -10.67 4.85 2.93
N PHE A 7 -11.27 6.05 2.84
CA PHE A 7 -10.77 7.11 1.96
C PHE A 7 -9.36 7.54 2.35
N THR A 8 -9.06 7.70 3.64
CA THR A 8 -7.72 8.07 4.11
C THR A 8 -6.68 7.01 3.74
N SER A 9 -7.03 5.73 3.90
CA SER A 9 -6.20 4.59 3.48
C SER A 9 -5.91 4.62 1.97
N LEU A 10 -6.95 4.76 1.14
CA LEU A 10 -6.81 4.85 -0.31
C LEU A 10 -5.91 6.01 -0.73
N ILE A 11 -6.08 7.19 -0.12
CA ILE A 11 -5.24 8.34 -0.45
C ILE A 11 -3.77 8.07 -0.08
N HIS A 12 -3.45 7.34 0.99
CA HIS A 12 -2.06 6.98 1.27
C HIS A 12 -1.47 6.05 0.19
N HIS A 13 -2.24 5.04 -0.23
CA HIS A 13 -1.83 4.14 -1.31
C HIS A 13 -1.59 4.93 -2.61
N GLU A 14 -2.58 5.70 -3.06
CA GLU A 14 -2.52 6.39 -4.35
C GLU A 14 -1.51 7.55 -4.39
N MET A 15 -1.36 8.31 -3.29
CA MET A 15 -0.34 9.35 -3.22
C MET A 15 1.07 8.77 -3.29
N THR A 16 1.25 7.49 -2.90
CA THR A 16 2.54 6.82 -3.06
C THR A 16 2.90 6.67 -4.53
N TYR A 17 1.96 6.29 -5.42
CA TYR A 17 2.25 6.25 -6.87
C TYR A 17 2.65 7.60 -7.44
N VAL A 18 2.11 8.71 -6.92
CA VAL A 18 2.43 10.06 -7.40
C VAL A 18 3.87 10.45 -7.06
N PHE A 19 4.34 10.08 -5.86
CA PHE A 19 5.68 10.46 -5.38
C PHE A 19 6.76 9.41 -5.65
N HIS A 20 6.36 8.16 -5.86
CA HIS A 20 7.27 7.05 -6.10
C HIS A 20 7.69 7.00 -7.57
N TRP A 21 8.98 6.81 -7.81
CA TRP A 21 9.51 6.58 -9.15
C TRP A 21 9.44 5.10 -9.52
N ASN A 22 8.74 4.76 -10.59
CA ASN A 22 8.56 3.38 -11.04
C ASN A 22 9.51 2.96 -12.19
N ASP A 23 10.67 3.60 -12.32
CA ASP A 23 11.67 3.33 -13.37
C ASP A 23 11.09 3.42 -14.79
N GLU A 24 10.34 4.49 -15.09
CA GLU A 24 9.65 4.68 -16.37
C GLU A 24 8.70 3.51 -16.72
N GLY A 25 8.07 2.90 -15.71
CA GLY A 25 7.18 1.76 -15.86
C GLY A 25 7.89 0.41 -16.05
N LYS A 26 9.20 0.32 -15.84
CA LYS A 26 9.97 -0.93 -15.89
C LYS A 26 9.98 -1.67 -14.55
N THR A 27 9.65 -0.98 -13.47
CA THR A 27 9.54 -1.61 -12.16
C THR A 27 8.39 -2.63 -12.17
N PRO A 28 8.58 -3.85 -11.65
CA PRO A 28 7.50 -4.81 -11.52
C PRO A 28 6.32 -4.20 -10.77
N ALA A 29 5.11 -4.27 -11.33
CA ALA A 29 3.91 -3.70 -10.71
C ALA A 29 3.72 -4.12 -9.24
N PRO A 30 3.89 -5.42 -8.86
CA PRO A 30 3.77 -5.82 -7.46
C PRO A 30 4.72 -5.07 -6.52
N LEU A 31 5.85 -4.55 -7.03
CA LEU A 31 6.82 -3.76 -6.25
C LEU A 31 6.33 -2.37 -5.94
N VAL A 32 5.71 -1.75 -6.93
CA VAL A 32 5.13 -0.42 -6.74
C VAL A 32 3.91 -0.53 -5.81
N ASP A 33 3.05 -1.52 -6.05
CA ASP A 33 1.84 -1.79 -5.25
C ASP A 33 2.21 -2.10 -3.79
N GLY A 34 3.19 -2.98 -3.56
CA GLY A 34 3.64 -3.34 -2.21
C GLY A 34 4.28 -2.18 -1.45
N ILE A 35 4.95 -1.25 -2.14
CA ILE A 35 5.45 -0.01 -1.50
C ILE A 35 4.29 0.89 -1.11
N ALA A 36 3.24 1.00 -1.94
CA ALA A 36 2.04 1.74 -1.63
C ALA A 36 1.28 1.14 -0.43
N ASP A 37 1.14 -0.19 -0.36
CA ASP A 37 0.53 -0.86 0.79
C ASP A 37 1.36 -0.72 2.06
N TYR A 38 2.68 -0.71 1.94
CA TYR A 38 3.56 -0.44 3.08
C TYR A 38 3.35 0.95 3.67
N THR A 39 3.09 2.00 2.87
CA THR A 39 2.82 3.34 3.44
C THR A 39 1.49 3.38 4.20
N VAL A 40 0.47 2.66 3.73
CA VAL A 40 -0.81 2.47 4.44
C VAL A 40 -0.59 1.78 5.79
N LEU A 41 0.19 0.68 5.81
CA LEU A 41 0.54 -0.04 7.03
C LEU A 41 1.32 0.86 8.01
N LYS A 42 2.32 1.61 7.51
CA LYS A 42 3.14 2.51 8.34
C LYS A 42 2.35 3.69 8.90
N ALA A 43 1.36 4.19 8.17
CA ALA A 43 0.47 5.24 8.62
C ALA A 43 -0.67 4.73 9.52
N ASN A 44 -0.75 3.42 9.78
CA ASN A 44 -1.77 2.78 10.61
C ASN A 44 -3.22 2.98 10.07
N TYR A 45 -3.35 2.96 8.74
CA TYR A 45 -4.63 3.05 8.01
C TYR A 45 -4.95 1.75 7.26
N ASN A 46 -4.56 0.58 7.76
CA ASN A 46 -4.68 -0.72 7.06
C ASN A 46 -6.06 -1.42 7.22
N PRO A 47 -6.93 -1.47 6.18
CA PRO A 47 -8.29 -1.97 6.32
C PRO A 47 -8.35 -3.43 6.76
N ALA A 48 -9.54 -3.91 7.15
CA ALA A 48 -9.74 -5.26 7.68
C ALA A 48 -9.33 -6.41 6.72
N GLY A 49 -9.03 -6.11 5.44
CA GLY A 49 -8.52 -7.05 4.45
C GLY A 49 -7.00 -7.09 4.30
N PHE A 50 -6.26 -6.15 4.91
CA PHE A 50 -4.79 -6.16 4.89
C PHE A 50 -4.24 -7.30 5.73
N ASN A 51 -3.14 -7.88 5.27
CA ASN A 51 -2.44 -8.92 6.02
C ASN A 51 -1.88 -8.37 7.34
N LYS A 52 -1.75 -9.26 8.33
CA LYS A 52 -1.19 -8.90 9.62
C LYS A 52 0.33 -8.75 9.49
N PRO A 53 0.96 -7.88 10.31
CA PRO A 53 2.42 -7.81 10.37
C PRO A 53 3.02 -9.20 10.60
N GLY A 54 3.89 -9.64 9.68
CA GLY A 54 4.56 -10.94 9.74
C GLY A 54 3.74 -12.14 9.26
N SER A 55 2.55 -11.95 8.67
CA SER A 55 1.74 -13.06 8.12
C SER A 55 1.93 -13.30 6.61
N GLY A 56 2.77 -12.51 5.94
CA GLY A 56 3.07 -12.67 4.51
C GLY A 56 4.29 -13.56 4.29
N ASP A 57 4.24 -14.35 3.22
CA ASP A 57 5.36 -15.15 2.71
C ASP A 57 6.19 -14.38 1.67
N ARG A 58 5.63 -13.27 1.15
CA ARG A 58 6.27 -12.37 0.19
C ARG A 58 5.98 -10.92 0.53
N TRP A 59 6.83 -10.03 0.04
CA TRP A 59 6.75 -8.60 0.33
C TRP A 59 5.64 -7.87 -0.45
N ASP A 60 5.10 -8.49 -1.51
CA ASP A 60 3.99 -7.98 -2.36
C ASP A 60 2.60 -8.48 -1.92
N GLN A 61 2.49 -9.09 -0.74
CA GLN A 61 1.24 -9.61 -0.18
C GLN A 61 0.62 -8.63 0.82
N GLY A 62 0.57 -7.33 0.49
CA GLY A 62 -0.06 -6.31 1.34
C GLY A 62 -1.51 -6.63 1.67
#